data_AF-A0A937JZ36-F1
#
_entry.id   AF-A0A937JZ36-F1
#
_cell.length_a   1.000
_cell.length_b   1.000
_cell.length_c   1.000
_cell.angle_alpha   90.00
_cell.angle_beta   90.00
_cell.angle_gamma   90.00
#
_symmetry.space_group_name_H-M   'P 1'
#
loop_
_entity.id
_entity.type
_entity.pdbx_description
1 polymer ?
#
loop_
_entity_poly.entity_id
_entity_poly.type
_entity_poly.pdbx_seq_one_letter_code
_entity_poly.pdbx_strand_id
1 'polypeptide(L)'
;MENPNTRLCILALLSLCLLAVSAIFNTFSFLIFLSISPLFAIFKEFNNTGNKSVPLKNYGFILALLSVGFGLWGFSFNKPEPIHFLQGGLFGMAISLSFLIYLFTNKYSKNRIGLLTILIYWLAIEYLLYTYIPSFAYYFLGAVFSHDKYLISWNLYTGLQGVTFWIILVNILFYFALFKNMAIFNSQIRWLSIIYTLIILVIPFAMNISSAAIVPEDLISHEAAIKQLSGNGEYLGKNAVWVSILMICYGFVQRKTKK
;
A
#
# COMPACT_ATOMS: atom_id res chain seq x y z
N MET A 1 -27.28 -18.28 -2.71
CA MET A 1 -26.42 -17.64 -3.73
C MET A 1 -26.40 -16.15 -3.43
N GLU A 2 -25.33 -15.64 -2.82
CA GLU A 2 -25.23 -14.21 -2.49
C GLU A 2 -25.04 -13.38 -3.76
N ASN A 3 -25.66 -12.20 -3.79
CA ASN A 3 -25.57 -11.26 -4.91
C ASN A 3 -24.09 -10.79 -5.06
N PRO A 4 -23.50 -10.76 -6.27
CA PRO A 4 -22.10 -10.34 -6.46
C PRO A 4 -21.78 -8.97 -5.83
N ASN A 5 -22.76 -8.07 -5.75
CA ASN A 5 -22.61 -6.76 -5.11
C ASN A 5 -22.45 -6.86 -3.58
N THR A 6 -23.09 -7.82 -2.91
CA THR A 6 -22.96 -7.96 -1.44
C THR A 6 -21.56 -8.43 -1.06
N ARG A 7 -20.97 -9.34 -1.83
CA ARG A 7 -19.58 -9.81 -1.64
C ARG A 7 -18.57 -8.67 -1.74
N LEU A 8 -18.74 -7.79 -2.73
CA LEU A 8 -17.88 -6.62 -2.90
C LEU A 8 -18.02 -5.62 -1.75
N CYS A 9 -19.24 -5.38 -1.26
CA CYS A 9 -19.47 -4.54 -0.08
C CYS A 9 -18.82 -5.13 1.18
N ILE A 10 -18.91 -6.44 1.39
CA ILE A 10 -18.27 -7.13 2.52
C ILE A 10 -16.75 -6.96 2.44
N LEU A 11 -16.13 -7.17 1.28
CA LEU A 11 -14.69 -6.97 1.10
C LEU A 11 -14.28 -5.51 1.32
N ALA A 12 -15.11 -4.56 0.92
CA ALA A 12 -14.85 -3.14 1.07
C ALA A 12 -14.84 -2.74 2.55
N LEU A 13 -15.88 -3.16 3.28
CA LEU A 13 -15.97 -2.97 4.72
C LEU A 13 -14.82 -3.67 5.44
N LEU A 14 -14.49 -4.90 5.04
CA LEU A 14 -13.36 -5.65 5.60
C LEU A 14 -12.05 -4.89 5.43
N SER A 15 -11.74 -4.40 4.22
CA SER A 15 -10.52 -3.63 3.96
C SER A 15 -10.48 -2.35 4.80
N LEU A 16 -11.59 -1.62 4.87
CA LEU A 16 -11.70 -0.39 5.64
C LEU A 16 -11.49 -0.63 7.14
N CYS A 17 -12.18 -1.62 7.71
CA CYS A 17 -12.08 -1.98 9.11
C CYS A 17 -10.66 -2.45 9.44
N LEU A 18 -10.06 -3.32 8.62
CA LEU A 18 -8.70 -3.81 8.85
C LEU A 18 -7.68 -2.68 8.82
N LEU A 19 -7.78 -1.77 7.85
CA LEU A 19 -6.85 -0.66 7.69
C LEU A 19 -6.97 0.34 8.86
N ALA A 20 -8.20 0.65 9.29
CA ALA A 20 -8.42 1.55 10.42
C ALA A 20 -7.99 0.92 11.76
N VAL A 21 -8.41 -0.32 12.03
CA VAL A 21 -8.10 -1.03 13.29
C VAL A 21 -6.60 -1.22 13.47
N SER A 22 -5.87 -1.55 12.39
CA SER A 22 -4.42 -1.75 12.47
C SER A 22 -3.67 -0.50 12.92
N ALA A 23 -4.16 0.71 12.59
CA ALA A 23 -3.48 1.94 12.96
C ALA A 23 -3.97 2.52 14.29
N ILE A 24 -5.24 2.34 14.63
CA ILE A 24 -5.81 2.84 15.89
C ILE A 24 -5.29 2.04 17.08
N PHE A 25 -5.16 0.71 16.91
CA PHE A 25 -4.79 -0.18 18.00
C PHE A 25 -3.43 -0.80 17.75
N ASN A 26 -2.42 -0.35 18.51
CA ASN A 26 -1.04 -0.83 18.41
C ASN A 26 -0.92 -2.35 18.61
N THR A 27 -1.75 -2.95 19.47
CA THR A 27 -1.78 -4.41 19.68
C THR A 27 -2.12 -5.19 18.39
N PHE A 28 -2.76 -4.52 17.44
CA PHE A 28 -3.32 -5.08 16.22
C PHE A 28 -2.57 -4.63 14.95
N SER A 29 -1.36 -4.09 15.09
CA SER A 29 -0.53 -3.61 13.97
C SER A 29 -0.34 -4.65 12.86
N PHE A 30 -0.28 -5.95 13.19
CA PHE A 30 -0.15 -7.03 12.21
C PHE A 30 -1.33 -7.15 11.22
N LEU A 31 -2.50 -6.62 11.54
CA LEU A 31 -3.65 -6.62 10.63
C LEU A 31 -3.40 -5.80 9.36
N ILE A 32 -2.40 -4.91 9.36
CA ILE A 32 -1.98 -4.13 8.19
C ILE A 32 -1.51 -5.03 7.03
N PHE A 33 -0.98 -6.22 7.31
CA PHE A 33 -0.55 -7.18 6.28
C PHE A 33 -1.71 -7.79 5.48
N LEU A 34 -2.93 -7.71 6.02
CA LEU A 34 -4.13 -8.22 5.37
C LEU A 34 -5.04 -7.09 4.87
N SER A 35 -4.85 -5.85 5.30
CA SER A 35 -5.84 -4.76 5.13
C SER A 35 -6.09 -4.33 3.67
N ILE A 36 -5.06 -4.34 2.82
CA ILE A 36 -5.13 -3.94 1.41
C ILE A 36 -5.50 -5.12 0.51
N SER A 37 -5.32 -6.35 0.98
CA SER A 37 -5.60 -7.56 0.19
C SER A 37 -7.06 -7.66 -0.34
N PRO A 38 -8.13 -7.29 0.39
CA PRO A 38 -9.49 -7.30 -0.13
C PRO A 38 -9.72 -6.18 -1.15
N LEU A 39 -9.02 -5.04 -0.99
CA LEU A 39 -9.05 -3.94 -1.96
C LEU A 39 -8.52 -4.39 -3.32
N PHE A 40 -7.45 -5.19 -3.36
CA PHE A 40 -6.94 -5.77 -4.61
C PHE A 40 -7.96 -6.71 -5.27
N ALA A 41 -8.75 -7.43 -4.48
CA ALA A 41 -9.81 -8.30 -4.99
C ALA A 41 -10.92 -7.52 -5.68
N ILE A 42 -11.41 -6.48 -5.01
CA ILE A 42 -12.40 -5.55 -5.57
C ILE A 42 -11.87 -4.95 -6.87
N PHE A 43 -10.62 -4.46 -6.84
CA PHE A 43 -10.00 -3.83 -8.01
C PHE A 43 -9.86 -4.77 -9.20
N LYS A 44 -9.53 -6.04 -8.97
CA LYS A 44 -9.39 -7.03 -10.04
C LYS A 44 -10.74 -7.47 -10.59
N GLU A 45 -11.74 -7.66 -9.74
CA GLU A 45 -13.09 -8.01 -10.17
C GLU A 45 -13.66 -6.94 -11.10
N PHE A 46 -13.53 -5.68 -10.68
CA PHE A 46 -13.95 -4.52 -11.46
C PHE A 46 -13.28 -4.39 -12.82
N ASN A 47 -11.99 -4.74 -12.92
CA ASN A 47 -11.25 -4.67 -14.18
C ASN A 47 -11.46 -5.89 -15.09
N ASN A 48 -11.97 -7.01 -14.57
CA ASN A 48 -12.16 -8.23 -15.35
C ASN A 48 -13.47 -8.22 -16.17
N THR A 49 -14.39 -7.29 -15.90
CA THR A 49 -15.73 -7.21 -16.51
C THR A 49 -15.76 -6.83 -18.01
N GLY A 50 -14.62 -6.76 -18.71
CA GLY A 50 -14.52 -6.59 -20.17
C GLY A 50 -15.01 -5.25 -20.73
N ASN A 51 -15.64 -4.43 -19.90
CA ASN A 51 -16.42 -3.28 -20.35
C ASN A 51 -15.59 -1.98 -20.21
N LYS A 52 -15.31 -1.32 -21.34
CA LYS A 52 -14.30 -0.25 -21.46
C LYS A 52 -14.64 1.06 -20.72
N SER A 53 -15.91 1.27 -20.35
CA SER A 53 -16.44 2.48 -19.68
C SER A 53 -16.49 2.40 -18.16
N VAL A 54 -16.32 1.21 -17.57
CA VAL A 54 -16.43 0.98 -16.12
C VAL A 54 -15.14 1.26 -15.31
N PRO A 55 -13.90 1.39 -15.87
CA PRO A 55 -12.71 1.49 -15.01
C PRO A 55 -12.63 2.81 -14.23
N LEU A 56 -13.22 3.90 -14.74
CA LEU A 56 -13.17 5.21 -14.07
C LEU A 56 -14.16 5.33 -12.91
N LYS A 57 -15.36 4.76 -13.04
CA LYS A 57 -16.34 4.70 -11.93
C LYS A 57 -15.82 3.80 -10.79
N ASN A 58 -15.18 2.70 -11.15
CA ASN A 58 -14.59 1.76 -10.19
C ASN A 58 -13.36 2.35 -9.47
N TYR A 59 -12.63 3.24 -10.14
CA TYR A 59 -11.55 4.01 -9.51
C TYR A 59 -12.09 4.93 -8.40
N GLY A 60 -13.23 5.60 -8.63
CA GLY A 60 -13.86 6.47 -7.62
C GLY A 60 -14.18 5.72 -6.32
N PHE A 61 -14.56 4.44 -6.41
CA PHE A 61 -14.78 3.60 -5.23
C PHE A 61 -13.51 3.31 -4.45
N ILE A 62 -12.39 3.02 -5.13
CA ILE A 62 -11.09 2.79 -4.48
C ILE A 62 -10.55 4.07 -3.86
N LEU A 63 -10.71 5.19 -4.55
CA LEU A 63 -10.36 6.51 -4.03
C LEU A 63 -11.12 6.78 -2.73
N ALA A 64 -12.43 6.54 -2.70
CA ALA A 64 -13.25 6.72 -1.50
C ALA A 64 -12.84 5.78 -0.36
N LEU A 65 -12.55 4.50 -0.65
CA LEU A 65 -12.12 3.55 0.36
C LEU A 65 -10.78 3.93 1.00
N LEU A 66 -9.79 4.30 0.18
CA LEU A 66 -8.48 4.68 0.67
C LEU A 66 -8.52 6.03 1.41
N SER A 67 -9.27 7.02 0.91
CA SER A 67 -9.40 8.31 1.59
C SER A 67 -10.09 8.17 2.94
N VAL A 68 -11.18 7.40 3.03
CA VAL A 68 -11.86 7.16 4.33
C VAL A 68 -10.96 6.32 5.24
N GLY A 69 -10.31 5.27 4.72
CA GLY A 69 -9.44 4.40 5.51
C GLY A 69 -8.27 5.14 6.16
N PHE A 70 -7.50 5.90 5.37
CA PHE A 70 -6.41 6.71 5.90
C PHE A 70 -6.92 7.93 6.69
N GLY A 71 -8.10 8.46 6.38
CA GLY A 71 -8.73 9.50 7.19
C GLY A 71 -9.00 9.02 8.63
N LEU A 72 -9.48 7.78 8.79
CA LEU A 72 -9.73 7.17 10.11
C LEU A 72 -8.45 6.94 10.92
N TRP A 73 -7.26 6.92 10.29
CA TRP A 73 -5.99 6.90 11.04
C TRP A 73 -5.79 8.15 11.89
N GLY A 74 -6.50 9.25 11.64
CA GLY A 74 -6.51 10.43 12.51
C GLY A 74 -6.83 10.12 13.97
N PHE A 75 -7.54 9.01 14.25
CA PHE A 75 -7.81 8.55 15.62
C PHE A 75 -6.59 7.95 16.35
N SER A 76 -5.54 7.55 15.63
CA SER A 76 -4.33 6.98 16.24
C SER A 76 -3.47 8.02 16.97
N PHE A 77 -3.65 9.31 16.66
CA PHE A 77 -2.89 10.38 17.26
C PHE A 77 -3.33 10.63 18.71
N ASN A 78 -2.37 10.91 19.60
CA ASN A 78 -2.61 11.20 21.02
C ASN A 78 -3.68 12.29 21.25
N LYS A 79 -3.76 13.28 20.35
CA LYS A 79 -4.82 14.29 20.31
C LYS A 79 -5.44 14.27 18.91
N PRO A 80 -6.58 13.60 18.70
CA PRO A 80 -7.20 13.53 17.40
C PRO A 80 -7.87 14.87 17.06
N GLU A 81 -7.17 15.69 16.28
CA GLU A 81 -7.70 16.96 15.76
C GLU A 81 -8.28 16.78 14.35
N PRO A 82 -9.26 17.61 13.94
CA PRO A 82 -9.85 17.57 12.59
C PRO A 82 -8.81 17.59 11.45
N ILE A 83 -7.68 18.26 11.67
CA ILE A 83 -6.59 18.35 10.70
C ILE A 83 -5.97 16.98 10.38
N HIS A 84 -5.89 16.05 11.35
CA HIS A 84 -5.31 14.71 11.13
C HIS A 84 -6.22 13.84 10.26
N PHE A 85 -7.54 13.98 10.39
CA PHE A 85 -8.49 13.27 9.52
C PHE A 85 -8.40 13.79 8.08
N LEU A 86 -8.27 15.11 7.92
CA LEU A 86 -8.13 15.75 6.62
C LEU A 86 -6.81 15.35 5.95
N GLN A 87 -5.70 15.41 6.67
CA GLN A 87 -4.39 14.99 6.15
C GLN A 87 -4.37 13.52 5.75
N GLY A 88 -4.92 12.62 6.56
CA GLY A 88 -5.06 11.21 6.22
C GLY A 88 -5.94 10.98 4.99
N GLY A 89 -7.06 11.69 4.89
CA GLY A 89 -7.94 11.63 3.73
C GLY A 89 -7.27 12.10 2.44
N LEU A 90 -6.51 13.20 2.49
CA LEU A 90 -5.72 13.70 1.37
C LEU A 90 -4.61 12.73 0.97
N PHE A 91 -3.92 12.14 1.95
CA PHE A 91 -2.91 11.11 1.69
C PHE A 91 -3.53 9.89 0.98
N GLY A 92 -4.65 9.37 1.48
CA GLY A 92 -5.37 8.26 0.85
C GLY A 92 -5.85 8.59 -0.57
N MET A 93 -6.31 9.82 -0.80
CA MET A 93 -6.65 10.30 -2.15
C MET A 93 -5.43 10.35 -3.07
N ALA A 94 -4.30 10.86 -2.60
CA ALA A 94 -3.08 10.92 -3.40
C ALA A 94 -2.53 9.51 -3.72
N ILE A 95 -2.48 8.62 -2.74
CA ILE A 95 -2.06 7.22 -2.93
C ILE A 95 -2.97 6.47 -3.89
N SER A 96 -4.28 6.81 -3.94
CA SER A 96 -5.19 6.22 -4.92
C SER A 96 -4.71 6.43 -6.36
N LEU A 97 -3.96 7.51 -6.67
CA LEU A 97 -3.37 7.75 -7.99
C LEU A 97 -2.50 6.58 -8.46
N SER A 98 -1.89 5.80 -7.55
CA SER A 98 -1.13 4.59 -7.89
C SER A 98 -1.97 3.59 -8.68
N PHE A 99 -3.25 3.43 -8.31
CA PHE A 99 -4.20 2.58 -9.01
C PHE A 99 -4.62 3.19 -10.35
N LEU A 100 -4.76 4.51 -10.44
CA LEU A 100 -5.06 5.19 -11.70
C LEU A 100 -3.93 5.03 -12.71
N ILE A 101 -2.68 5.24 -12.29
CA ILE A 101 -1.50 5.06 -13.13
C ILE A 101 -1.39 3.58 -13.54
N TYR A 102 -1.68 2.65 -12.63
CA TYR A 102 -1.76 1.24 -12.99
C TYR A 102 -2.81 0.95 -14.07
N LEU A 103 -4.03 1.52 -13.97
CA LEU A 103 -5.07 1.33 -14.98
C LEU A 103 -4.60 1.83 -16.35
N PHE A 104 -3.91 2.97 -16.37
CA PHE A 104 -3.28 3.52 -17.56
C PHE A 104 -2.24 2.54 -18.12
N THR A 105 -1.25 2.15 -17.33
CA THR A 105 -0.16 1.26 -17.76
C THR A 105 -0.65 -0.11 -18.19
N ASN A 106 -1.63 -0.69 -17.49
CA ASN A 106 -2.21 -1.99 -17.85
C ASN A 106 -2.92 -1.94 -19.20
N LYS A 107 -3.63 -0.85 -19.49
CA LYS A 107 -4.33 -0.64 -20.77
C LYS A 107 -3.36 -0.52 -21.94
N TYR A 108 -2.23 0.16 -21.77
CA TYR A 108 -1.31 0.47 -22.89
C TYR A 108 -0.15 -0.51 -23.04
N SER A 109 0.37 -1.06 -21.94
CA SER A 109 1.62 -1.84 -21.94
C SER A 109 1.44 -3.36 -21.91
N LYS A 110 0.20 -3.88 -21.87
CA LYS A 110 -0.08 -5.31 -21.58
C LYS A 110 0.72 -5.80 -20.36
N ASN A 111 0.47 -5.17 -19.21
CA ASN A 111 1.30 -5.31 -18.02
C ASN A 111 1.51 -6.78 -17.61
N ARG A 112 2.71 -7.32 -17.86
CA ARG A 112 3.10 -8.70 -17.52
C ARG A 112 3.40 -8.87 -16.02
N ILE A 113 3.78 -7.78 -15.35
CA ILE A 113 4.21 -7.76 -13.95
C ILE A 113 3.00 -7.74 -12.99
N GLY A 114 1.83 -7.36 -13.50
CA GLY A 114 0.57 -7.47 -12.76
C GLY A 114 0.53 -6.52 -11.54
N LEU A 115 0.00 -7.00 -10.42
CA LEU A 115 -0.21 -6.18 -9.21
C LEU A 115 1.08 -5.61 -8.61
N LEU A 116 2.24 -6.21 -8.87
CA LEU A 116 3.54 -5.68 -8.42
C LEU A 116 3.84 -4.28 -8.98
N THR A 117 3.23 -3.91 -10.11
CA THR A 117 3.35 -2.54 -10.65
C THR A 117 2.67 -1.51 -9.75
N ILE A 118 1.58 -1.87 -9.05
CA ILE A 118 0.90 -0.96 -8.11
C ILE A 118 1.83 -0.64 -6.95
N LEU A 119 2.57 -1.65 -6.45
CA LEU A 119 3.55 -1.46 -5.38
C LEU A 119 4.62 -0.44 -5.77
N ILE A 120 5.13 -0.49 -7.00
CA ILE A 120 6.12 0.49 -7.49
C ILE A 120 5.51 1.90 -7.53
N TYR A 121 4.30 2.05 -8.07
CA TYR A 121 3.64 3.35 -8.12
C TYR A 121 3.29 3.90 -6.74
N TRP A 122 2.90 3.03 -5.81
CA TRP A 122 2.62 3.39 -4.44
C TRP A 122 3.86 4.00 -3.78
N LEU A 123 5.00 3.30 -3.84
CA LEU A 123 6.25 3.80 -3.24
C LEU A 123 6.73 5.09 -3.89
N ALA A 124 6.56 5.24 -5.21
CA ALA A 124 6.90 6.47 -5.91
C ALA A 124 6.05 7.66 -5.42
N ILE A 125 4.73 7.47 -5.28
CA ILE A 125 3.83 8.52 -4.79
C ILE A 125 4.10 8.80 -3.31
N GLU A 126 4.30 7.79 -2.48
CA GLU A 126 4.63 7.93 -1.06
C GLU A 126 5.91 8.77 -0.87
N TYR A 127 6.95 8.49 -1.64
CA TYR A 127 8.20 9.26 -1.63
C TYR A 127 8.02 10.71 -2.09
N LEU A 128 7.28 10.94 -3.18
CA LEU A 128 6.99 12.29 -3.66
C LEU A 128 6.19 13.08 -2.62
N LEU A 129 5.15 12.48 -2.04
CA LEU A 129 4.31 13.10 -1.02
C LEU A 129 5.13 13.52 0.20
N TYR A 130 6.00 12.66 0.70
CA TYR A 130 6.88 13.00 1.81
C TYR A 130 7.89 14.10 1.47
N THR A 131 8.46 14.06 0.26
CA THR A 131 9.42 15.09 -0.19
C THR A 131 8.79 16.48 -0.20
N TYR A 132 7.51 16.61 -0.57
CA TYR A 132 6.81 17.89 -0.59
C TYR A 132 6.17 18.26 0.75
N ILE A 133 5.60 17.28 1.45
CA ILE A 133 4.84 17.46 2.70
C ILE A 133 5.31 16.37 3.68
N PRO A 134 6.34 16.64 4.49
CA PRO A 134 6.94 15.64 5.40
C PRO A 134 5.96 15.06 6.42
N SER A 135 4.94 15.81 6.82
CA SER A 135 3.91 15.34 7.77
C SER A 135 3.12 14.12 7.26
N PHE A 136 3.17 13.83 5.97
CA PHE A 136 2.57 12.60 5.44
C PHE A 136 3.28 11.31 5.86
N ALA A 137 4.50 11.40 6.40
CA ALA A 137 5.22 10.24 6.93
C ALA A 137 4.42 9.48 8.00
N TYR A 138 3.57 10.15 8.78
CA TYR A 138 2.68 9.51 9.76
C TYR A 138 1.65 8.56 9.14
N TYR A 139 1.32 8.73 7.86
CA TYR A 139 0.33 7.94 7.15
C TYR A 139 0.95 6.84 6.28
N PHE A 140 2.27 6.68 6.32
CA PHE A 140 2.93 5.58 5.64
C PHE A 140 2.47 4.25 6.24
N LEU A 141 2.38 3.19 5.44
CA LEU A 141 2.01 1.87 5.97
C LEU A 141 2.98 1.39 7.05
N GLY A 142 4.27 1.73 6.91
CA GLY A 142 5.29 1.43 7.91
C GLY A 142 5.09 2.14 9.27
N ALA A 143 4.37 3.26 9.31
CA ALA A 143 4.14 4.04 10.54
C ALA A 143 3.34 3.26 11.60
N VAL A 144 2.58 2.25 11.20
CA VAL A 144 1.80 1.40 12.11
C VAL A 144 2.66 0.66 13.14
N PHE A 145 3.96 0.49 12.84
CA PHE A 145 4.91 -0.19 13.74
C PHE A 145 5.76 0.78 14.58
N SER A 146 5.39 2.06 14.63
CA SER A 146 6.15 3.08 15.38
C SER A 146 6.25 2.80 16.88
N HIS A 147 5.25 2.11 17.44
CA HIS A 147 5.24 1.67 18.84
C HIS A 147 6.09 0.42 19.08
N ASP A 148 6.19 -0.46 18.08
CA ASP A 148 6.92 -1.73 18.14
C ASP A 148 8.21 -1.67 17.31
N LYS A 149 9.08 -0.70 17.63
CA LYS A 149 10.31 -0.41 16.88
C LYS A 149 11.20 -1.64 16.63
N TYR A 150 11.22 -2.58 17.58
CA TYR A 150 12.00 -3.81 17.46
C TYR A 150 11.63 -4.62 16.22
N LEU A 151 10.36 -4.62 15.81
CA LEU A 151 9.85 -5.37 14.64
C LEU A 151 10.32 -4.81 13.30
N ILE A 152 10.67 -3.52 13.26
CA ILE A 152 11.00 -2.78 12.04
C ILE A 152 12.44 -2.27 12.04
N SER A 153 13.29 -2.74 12.96
CA SER A 153 14.68 -2.27 13.13
C SER A 153 15.55 -2.36 11.88
N TRP A 154 15.25 -3.30 10.97
CA TRP A 154 15.89 -3.42 9.66
C TRP A 154 15.65 -2.21 8.74
N ASN A 155 14.67 -1.36 9.06
CA ASN A 155 14.36 -0.14 8.32
C ASN A 155 15.49 0.90 8.39
N LEU A 156 16.47 0.75 9.29
CA LEU A 156 17.68 1.55 9.30
C LEU A 156 18.44 1.49 7.97
N TYR A 157 18.38 0.34 7.28
CA TYR A 157 19.07 0.14 6.00
C TYR A 157 18.20 0.52 4.80
N THR A 158 16.88 0.36 4.90
CA THR A 158 15.95 0.52 3.77
C THR A 158 15.13 1.81 3.80
N GLY A 159 15.09 2.50 4.94
CA GLY A 159 14.13 3.56 5.24
C GLY A 159 12.74 3.03 5.62
N LEU A 160 11.87 3.93 6.07
CA LEU A 160 10.48 3.62 6.46
C LEU A 160 9.66 3.06 5.30
N GLN A 161 9.91 3.55 4.08
CA GLN A 161 9.31 3.02 2.84
C GLN A 161 9.68 1.56 2.55
N GLY A 162 10.78 1.04 3.10
CA GLY A 162 11.07 -0.39 3.03
C GLY A 162 10.03 -1.22 3.75
N VAL A 163 9.57 -0.74 4.91
CA VAL A 163 8.47 -1.37 5.65
C VAL A 163 7.18 -1.31 4.85
N THR A 164 6.85 -0.15 4.25
CA THR A 164 5.72 -0.02 3.33
C THR A 164 5.82 -1.02 2.16
N PHE A 165 6.99 -1.12 1.51
CA PHE A 165 7.24 -2.08 0.42
C PHE A 165 6.87 -3.49 0.85
N TRP A 166 7.37 -3.90 2.02
CA TRP A 166 7.14 -5.24 2.55
C TRP A 166 5.66 -5.48 2.92
N ILE A 167 4.99 -4.52 3.56
CA ILE A 167 3.56 -4.60 3.87
C ILE A 167 2.73 -4.80 2.59
N ILE A 168 2.98 -4.02 1.54
CA ILE A 168 2.23 -4.13 0.28
C ILE A 168 2.54 -5.46 -0.40
N LEU A 169 3.80 -5.89 -0.41
CA LEU A 169 4.19 -7.18 -0.98
C LEU A 169 3.43 -8.33 -0.33
N VAL A 170 3.38 -8.36 1.01
CA VAL A 170 2.63 -9.37 1.77
C VAL A 170 1.13 -9.28 1.49
N ASN A 171 0.55 -8.08 1.39
CA ASN A 171 -0.85 -7.91 1.00
C ASN A 171 -1.15 -8.46 -0.41
N ILE A 172 -0.24 -8.28 -1.37
CA ILE A 172 -0.36 -8.86 -2.72
C ILE A 172 -0.33 -10.40 -2.64
N LEU A 173 0.54 -10.97 -1.82
CA LEU A 173 0.63 -12.42 -1.63
C LEU A 173 -0.63 -12.99 -0.96
N PHE A 174 -1.16 -12.32 0.07
CA PHE A 174 -2.45 -12.67 0.67
C PHE A 174 -3.60 -12.58 -0.34
N TYR A 175 -3.62 -11.56 -1.20
CA TYR A 175 -4.57 -11.49 -2.30
C TYR A 175 -4.50 -12.74 -3.18
N PHE A 176 -3.30 -13.16 -3.60
CA PHE A 176 -3.13 -14.35 -4.44
C PHE A 176 -3.53 -15.65 -3.74
N ALA A 177 -3.33 -15.74 -2.43
CA ALA A 177 -3.61 -16.93 -1.64
C ALA A 177 -5.09 -17.07 -1.26
N LEU A 178 -5.75 -15.96 -0.90
CA LEU A 178 -7.09 -15.96 -0.30
C LEU A 178 -8.19 -15.41 -1.21
N PHE A 179 -7.89 -14.38 -2.02
CA PHE A 179 -8.92 -13.58 -2.68
C PHE A 179 -8.94 -13.71 -4.21
N LYS A 180 -7.89 -14.23 -4.83
CA LYS A 180 -7.85 -14.48 -6.28
C LYS A 180 -9.04 -15.35 -6.69
N ASN A 181 -9.80 -14.89 -7.68
CA ASN A 181 -11.02 -15.55 -8.17
C ASN A 181 -12.09 -15.78 -7.06
N MET A 182 -12.12 -14.92 -6.04
CA MET A 182 -13.01 -15.06 -4.89
C MET A 182 -12.86 -16.41 -4.17
N ALA A 183 -11.63 -16.94 -4.12
CA ALA A 183 -11.31 -18.25 -3.56
C ALA A 183 -11.88 -18.47 -2.15
N ILE A 184 -11.87 -17.44 -1.30
CA ILE A 184 -12.43 -17.51 0.07
C ILE A 184 -13.94 -17.81 0.08
N PHE A 185 -14.71 -17.27 -0.86
CA PHE A 185 -16.15 -17.51 -0.97
C PHE A 185 -16.46 -18.83 -1.67
N ASN A 186 -15.54 -19.32 -2.50
CA ASN A 186 -15.69 -20.56 -3.26
C ASN A 186 -14.98 -21.76 -2.60
N SER A 187 -14.41 -21.59 -1.40
CA SER A 187 -13.63 -22.60 -0.67
C SER A 187 -12.43 -23.19 -1.44
N GLN A 188 -11.86 -22.44 -2.40
CA GLN A 188 -10.72 -22.86 -3.23
C GLN A 188 -9.40 -22.28 -2.72
N ILE A 189 -9.17 -22.39 -1.42
CA ILE A 189 -8.00 -21.78 -0.75
C ILE A 189 -6.72 -22.48 -1.20
N ARG A 190 -5.71 -21.68 -1.57
CA ARG A 190 -4.40 -22.18 -2.02
C ARG A 190 -3.45 -22.27 -0.83
N TRP A 191 -3.53 -23.36 -0.07
CA TRP A 191 -2.73 -23.57 1.15
C TRP A 191 -1.22 -23.38 0.95
N LEU A 192 -0.67 -23.87 -0.16
CA LEU A 192 0.76 -23.67 -0.50
C LEU A 192 1.10 -22.17 -0.62
N SER A 193 0.24 -21.37 -1.24
CA SER A 193 0.45 -19.92 -1.34
C SER A 193 0.38 -19.24 0.03
N ILE A 194 -0.48 -19.71 0.94
CA ILE A 194 -0.52 -19.20 2.33
C ILE A 194 0.80 -19.48 3.05
N ILE A 195 1.35 -20.69 2.91
CA ILE A 195 2.62 -21.07 3.53
C ILE A 195 3.73 -20.13 3.03
N TYR A 196 3.83 -19.90 1.71
CA TYR A 196 4.80 -18.95 1.17
C TYR A 196 4.60 -17.52 1.69
N THR A 197 3.35 -17.05 1.80
CA THR A 197 3.04 -15.73 2.36
C THR A 197 3.49 -15.63 3.81
N LEU A 198 3.22 -16.65 4.63
CA LEU A 198 3.62 -16.68 6.04
C LEU A 198 5.14 -16.70 6.21
N ILE A 199 5.85 -17.46 5.37
CA ILE A 199 7.32 -17.45 5.38
C ILE A 199 7.84 -16.03 5.09
N ILE A 200 7.34 -15.38 4.04
CA ILE A 200 7.75 -14.01 3.66
C ILE A 200 7.38 -12.97 4.72
N LEU A 201 6.29 -13.18 5.45
CA LEU A 201 5.91 -12.34 6.59
C LEU A 201 6.89 -12.49 7.76
N VAL A 202 7.42 -13.69 8.02
CA VAL A 202 8.30 -13.91 9.17
C VAL A 202 9.74 -13.45 8.90
N ILE A 203 10.18 -13.42 7.63
CA ILE A 203 11.58 -13.12 7.26
C ILE A 203 12.11 -11.82 7.90
N PRO A 204 11.44 -10.64 7.78
CA PRO A 204 12.04 -9.40 8.28
C PRO A 204 12.07 -9.34 9.81
N PHE A 205 11.14 -10.01 10.49
CA PHE A 205 11.15 -10.13 11.94
C PHE A 205 12.32 -10.98 12.46
N ALA A 206 12.84 -11.91 11.64
CA ALA A 206 14.03 -12.68 12.00
C ALA A 206 15.32 -11.85 11.90
N MET A 207 15.31 -10.74 11.15
CA MET A 207 16.47 -9.88 10.93
C MET A 207 16.59 -8.76 11.99
N ASN A 208 16.04 -8.97 13.19
CA ASN A 208 16.07 -8.00 14.28
C ASN A 208 17.49 -7.84 14.82
N ILE A 209 18.13 -6.73 14.45
CA ILE A 209 19.54 -6.45 14.76
C ILE A 209 19.68 -5.46 15.93
N SER A 210 18.68 -4.61 16.21
CA SER A 210 18.77 -3.61 17.28
C SER A 210 17.40 -3.06 17.73
N SER A 211 17.37 -2.29 18.83
CA SER A 211 16.18 -1.52 19.27
C SER A 211 16.00 -0.19 18.53
N ALA A 212 16.96 0.20 17.69
CA ALA A 212 16.88 1.42 16.90
C ALA A 212 16.09 1.15 15.62
N ALA A 213 15.09 2.00 15.36
CA ALA A 213 14.32 2.01 14.13
C ALA A 213 14.01 3.45 13.74
N ILE A 214 13.84 3.69 12.44
CA ILE A 214 13.39 4.98 11.89
C ILE A 214 11.88 5.08 12.09
N VAL A 215 11.42 6.18 12.66
CA VAL A 215 10.00 6.43 13.00
C VAL A 215 9.53 7.70 12.27
N PRO A 216 8.23 7.88 11.97
CA PRO A 216 7.74 9.09 11.31
C PRO A 216 8.19 10.42 11.93
N GLU A 217 8.32 10.50 13.26
CA GLU A 217 8.80 11.70 13.95
C GLU A 217 10.23 12.06 13.53
N ASP A 218 11.08 11.05 13.32
CA ASP A 218 12.45 11.26 12.86
C ASP A 218 12.40 11.98 11.51
N LEU A 219 11.63 11.46 10.54
CA LEU A 219 11.52 12.01 9.18
C LEU A 219 11.00 13.47 9.12
N ILE A 220 10.28 13.90 10.15
CA ILE A 220 9.71 15.27 10.21
C ILE A 220 10.67 16.24 10.90
N SER A 221 11.45 15.76 11.87
CA SER A 221 12.46 16.56 12.56
C SER A 221 13.70 16.77 11.67
N HIS A 222 14.18 18.01 11.55
CA HIS A 222 15.37 18.34 10.74
C HIS A 222 16.66 17.63 11.22
N GLU A 223 16.70 17.06 12.42
CA GLU A 223 17.82 16.27 12.94
C GLU A 223 17.98 14.92 12.21
N ALA A 224 16.89 14.29 11.75
CA ALA A 224 17.01 13.08 10.93
C ALA A 224 17.46 13.40 9.51
N ALA A 225 17.23 14.62 9.01
CA ALA A 225 17.81 15.05 7.73
C ALA A 225 19.34 14.97 7.79
N ILE A 226 19.99 15.27 8.94
CA ILE A 226 21.45 15.16 9.10
C ILE A 226 21.91 13.69 9.15
N LYS A 227 21.15 12.80 9.83
CA LYS A 227 21.43 11.35 9.85
C LYS A 227 21.24 10.71 8.47
N GLN A 228 20.23 11.17 7.73
CA GLN A 228 19.84 10.73 6.39
C GLN A 228 20.70 11.36 5.27
N LEU A 229 21.28 12.55 5.48
CA LEU A 229 22.29 13.19 4.62
C LEU A 229 23.68 12.54 4.76
N SER A 230 24.05 12.05 5.95
CA SER A 230 25.35 11.39 6.16
C SER A 230 25.43 9.97 5.55
N GLY A 231 24.28 9.39 5.19
CA GLY A 231 24.23 8.16 4.43
C GLY A 231 22.82 7.72 4.08
N ASN A 232 22.57 7.51 2.79
CA ASN A 232 21.77 6.36 2.37
C ASN A 232 20.25 6.34 2.68
N GLY A 233 19.60 7.49 2.85
CA GLY A 233 18.16 7.55 3.17
C GLY A 233 17.16 7.37 2.02
N GLU A 234 16.17 6.50 2.26
CA GLU A 234 14.99 6.17 1.41
C GLU A 234 15.32 5.73 -0.03
N TYR A 235 16.23 4.77 -0.16
CA TYR A 235 16.60 4.22 -1.46
C TYR A 235 15.45 3.62 -2.25
N LEU A 236 14.54 2.94 -1.57
CA LEU A 236 13.46 2.24 -2.25
C LEU A 236 12.46 3.20 -2.89
N GLY A 237 12.07 4.29 -2.23
CA GLY A 237 11.23 5.33 -2.84
C GLY A 237 11.90 6.03 -4.01
N LYS A 238 13.15 6.48 -3.82
CA LYS A 238 13.95 7.12 -4.88
C LYS A 238 14.02 6.25 -6.14
N ASN A 239 14.34 4.96 -5.97
CA ASN A 239 14.43 4.02 -7.08
C ASN A 239 13.04 3.73 -7.68
N ALA A 240 12.00 3.61 -6.85
CA ALA A 240 10.63 3.40 -7.33
C ALA A 240 10.15 4.56 -8.22
N VAL A 241 10.51 5.81 -7.90
CA VAL A 241 10.22 6.97 -8.77
C VAL A 241 10.84 6.79 -10.14
N TRP A 242 12.14 6.50 -10.24
CA TRP A 242 12.80 6.30 -11.53
C TRP A 242 12.21 5.14 -12.34
N VAL A 243 11.94 4.01 -11.68
CA VAL A 243 11.31 2.86 -12.33
C VAL A 243 9.89 3.20 -12.80
N SER A 244 9.13 3.98 -12.03
CA SER A 244 7.78 4.40 -12.40
C SER A 244 7.79 5.26 -13.67
N ILE A 245 8.72 6.20 -13.78
CA ILE A 245 8.91 7.06 -14.96
C ILE A 245 9.24 6.20 -16.18
N LEU A 246 10.21 5.28 -16.06
CA LEU A 246 10.58 4.37 -17.15
C LEU A 246 9.39 3.51 -17.61
N MET A 247 8.59 2.99 -16.69
CA MET A 247 7.41 2.21 -17.02
C MET A 247 6.35 3.04 -17.75
N ILE A 248 6.13 4.29 -17.33
CA ILE A 248 5.18 5.21 -17.98
C ILE A 248 5.68 5.57 -19.39
N CYS A 249 6.94 5.94 -19.53
CA CYS A 249 7.58 6.21 -20.82
C CYS A 249 7.48 5.01 -21.76
N TYR A 250 7.77 3.80 -21.28
CA TYR A 250 7.61 2.57 -22.03
C TYR A 250 6.16 2.37 -22.51
N GLY A 251 5.17 2.64 -21.64
CA GLY A 251 3.75 2.60 -22.00
C GLY A 251 3.40 3.59 -23.13
N PHE A 252 3.95 4.80 -23.11
CA PHE A 252 3.77 5.79 -24.18
C PHE A 252 4.45 5.37 -25.49
N VAL A 253 5.66 4.82 -25.44
CA VAL A 253 6.38 4.33 -26.62
C VAL A 253 5.62 3.17 -27.28
N GLN A 254 5.22 2.16 -26.50
CA GLN A 254 4.40 1.05 -27.02
C GLN A 254 3.09 1.52 -27.67
N ARG A 255 2.48 2.58 -27.15
CA ARG A 255 1.26 3.15 -27.73
C ARG A 255 1.52 3.76 -29.12
N LYS A 256 2.70 4.34 -29.34
CA LYS A 256 3.08 4.89 -30.65
C LYS A 256 3.50 3.82 -31.65
N THR A 257 4.14 2.73 -31.23
CA THR A 257 4.64 1.68 -32.15
C THR A 257 3.58 0.66 -32.58
N LYS A 258 2.40 0.64 -31.95
CA LYS A 258 1.26 -0.22 -32.34
C LYS A 258 0.23 0.49 -33.23
N LYS A 259 0.52 1.72 -33.67
CA LYS A 259 -0.17 2.37 -34.78
C LYS A 259 0.59 2.06 -36.07
#